data_AF-A0A0Q6SNM7-F1
#
_entry.id   AF-A0A0Q6SNM7-F1
#
_cell.length_a   1.000
_cell.length_b   1.000
_cell.length_c   1.000
_cell.angle_alpha   90.00
_cell.angle_beta   90.00
_cell.angle_gamma   90.00
#
_symmetry.space_group_name_H-M   'P 1'
#
loop_
_entity.id
_entity.type
_entity.pdbx_description
1 polymer ?
#
loop_
_entity_poly.entity_id
_entity_poly.type
_entity_poly.pdbx_seq_one_letter_code
_entity_poly.pdbx_strand_id
1 'polypeptide(L)'
;MALVLDLFSQGKEFVALFDHHDDLVVFVGEAEDSELSFYQVKSSSELTWTPKRLARRSPQGELPKSIVGKAYYNVAQFGPEIRRASILSNRPLSATLATATKSDLHDGELSVADLCSADQDTLIKSLEADFPTGFDKTDTTLLTFQRVPFDLESYRSTVLGRIVTMLEELDPDFVAVSSPFYTALLSAAGECTGNKTKSATVEELRRRVALDREAISRLIVRVQSRSKNLVEWWPAVNDELAAAGVRAMQIQRIKIRCMSYVDARRAGDRTAAKLNKAIGDAISKTAVSGMDSVLEAAVALKGHGLVEPASELYDLQSAMIVELMEAMT
;
A
#
# COMPACT_ATOMS: atom_id res chain seq x y z
N MET A 1 4.29 4.25 2.26
CA MET A 1 3.89 3.42 1.10
C MET A 1 4.89 3.49 -0.05
N ALA A 2 5.25 4.67 -0.57
CA ALA A 2 6.24 4.77 -1.67
C ALA A 2 7.54 3.97 -1.43
N LEU A 3 8.14 4.08 -0.24
CA LEU A 3 9.32 3.30 0.14
C LEU A 3 9.10 1.78 0.02
N VAL A 4 7.94 1.29 0.44
CA VAL A 4 7.59 -0.14 0.39
C VAL A 4 7.50 -0.63 -1.06
N LEU A 5 6.90 0.18 -1.94
CA LEU A 5 6.87 -0.11 -3.38
C LEU A 5 8.28 -0.11 -3.99
N ASP A 6 9.12 0.86 -3.61
CA ASP A 6 10.49 0.94 -4.11
C ASP A 6 11.34 -0.27 -3.69
N LEU A 7 11.19 -0.74 -2.44
CA LEU A 7 11.84 -1.96 -1.96
C LEU A 7 11.36 -3.20 -2.74
N PHE A 8 10.06 -3.27 -3.02
CA PHE A 8 9.49 -4.34 -3.83
C PHE A 8 10.05 -4.36 -5.25
N SER A 9 10.03 -3.21 -5.94
CA SER A 9 10.59 -3.05 -7.30
C SER A 9 12.09 -3.38 -7.36
N GLN A 10 12.85 -3.05 -6.32
CA GLN A 10 14.27 -3.36 -6.22
C GLN A 10 14.58 -4.84 -5.98
N GLY A 11 13.57 -5.70 -5.84
CA GLY A 11 13.80 -7.12 -5.56
C GLY A 11 14.24 -7.40 -4.12
N LYS A 12 14.11 -6.43 -3.20
CA LYS A 12 14.57 -6.60 -1.82
C LYS A 12 13.57 -7.39 -1.00
N GLU A 13 14.10 -8.20 -0.07
CA GLU A 13 13.33 -8.77 1.03
C GLU A 13 13.12 -7.72 2.10
N PHE A 14 11.89 -7.60 2.56
CA PHE A 14 11.54 -6.65 3.61
C PHE A 14 10.29 -7.05 4.38
N VAL A 15 10.17 -6.49 5.58
CA VAL A 15 8.96 -6.51 6.40
C VAL A 15 8.65 -5.08 6.82
N ALA A 16 7.49 -4.56 6.41
CA ALA A 16 7.04 -3.21 6.71
C ALA A 16 5.91 -3.23 7.74
N LEU A 17 6.12 -2.52 8.85
CA LEU A 17 5.15 -2.38 9.93
C LEU A 17 4.64 -0.94 9.96
N PHE A 18 3.34 -0.80 10.09
CA PHE A 18 2.67 0.49 10.20
C PHE A 18 2.19 0.66 11.64
N ASP A 19 2.83 1.54 12.41
CA ASP A 19 2.55 1.74 13.83
C ASP A 19 2.09 3.18 14.14
N HIS A 20 1.65 3.40 15.37
CA HIS A 20 1.17 4.68 15.89
C HIS A 20 2.28 5.57 16.48
N HIS A 21 3.40 4.97 16.91
CA HIS A 21 4.54 5.71 17.47
C HIS A 21 5.52 6.15 16.38
N ASP A 22 5.82 5.23 15.47
CA ASP A 22 6.54 5.44 14.22
C ASP A 22 5.61 5.14 13.08
N ASP A 23 5.48 6.09 12.16
CA ASP A 23 4.56 5.97 11.02
C ASP A 23 4.91 4.79 10.11
N LEU A 24 6.17 4.35 10.12
CA LEU A 24 6.65 3.16 9.41
C LEU A 24 7.92 2.60 10.07
N VAL A 25 7.96 1.28 10.29
CA VAL A 25 9.16 0.52 10.65
C VAL A 25 9.44 -0.47 9.53
N VAL A 26 10.70 -0.60 9.11
CA VAL A 26 11.08 -1.50 8.02
C VAL A 26 12.28 -2.34 8.44
N PHE A 27 12.14 -3.65 8.29
CA PHE A 27 13.26 -4.59 8.23
C PHE A 27 13.62 -4.80 6.77
N VAL A 28 14.88 -4.64 6.38
CA VAL A 28 15.36 -4.91 5.01
C VAL A 28 16.44 -5.98 5.06
N GLY A 29 16.29 -7.04 4.27
CA GLY A 29 17.17 -8.22 4.28
C GLY A 29 16.53 -9.43 4.95
N GLU A 30 17.32 -10.49 5.14
CA GLU A 30 16.84 -11.79 5.61
C GLU A 30 17.00 -11.96 7.12
N ALA A 31 15.93 -12.40 7.79
CA ALA A 31 15.92 -12.90 9.16
C ALA A 31 16.79 -12.09 10.15
N GLU A 32 17.85 -12.69 10.69
CA GLU A 32 18.70 -12.15 11.77
C GLU A 32 19.63 -11.02 11.30
N ASP A 33 19.96 -10.95 10.01
CA ASP A 33 20.84 -9.91 9.44
C ASP A 33 20.08 -8.71 8.88
N SER A 34 18.76 -8.66 9.07
CA SER A 34 17.92 -7.60 8.51
C SER A 34 18.22 -6.24 9.15
N GLU A 35 18.38 -5.22 8.32
CA GLU A 35 18.56 -3.84 8.76
C GLU A 35 17.24 -3.24 9.26
N LEU A 36 17.21 -2.79 10.51
CA LEU A 36 16.05 -2.16 11.11
C LEU A 36 16.11 -0.63 10.95
N SER A 37 15.08 -0.07 10.33
CA SER A 37 14.91 1.38 10.14
C SER A 37 13.56 1.86 10.65
N PHE A 38 13.58 2.95 11.40
CA PHE A 38 12.38 3.65 11.89
C PHE A 38 12.17 4.94 11.10
N TYR A 39 10.92 5.20 10.73
CA TYR A 39 10.54 6.39 9.96
C TYR A 39 9.38 7.10 10.64
N GLN A 40 9.61 8.35 10.99
CA GLN A 40 8.60 9.25 11.51
C GLN A 40 8.25 10.31 10.47
N VAL A 41 7.01 10.32 10.00
CA VAL A 41 6.49 11.27 9.04
C VAL A 41 6.05 12.56 9.75
N LYS A 42 6.51 13.69 9.22
CA LYS A 42 6.18 15.04 9.69
C LYS A 42 5.84 15.91 8.49
N SER A 43 4.54 16.00 8.18
CA SER A 43 4.02 16.97 7.22
C SER A 43 3.98 18.37 7.84
N SER A 44 4.37 19.39 7.06
CA SER A 44 4.34 20.79 7.50
C SER A 44 3.77 21.72 6.42
N SER A 45 2.90 22.64 6.82
CA SER A 45 2.45 23.77 5.99
C SER A 45 3.51 24.87 5.91
N GLU A 46 4.34 25.04 6.95
CA GLU A 46 5.50 25.95 6.93
C GLU A 46 6.50 25.55 5.84
N LEU A 47 7.26 26.52 5.33
CA LEU A 47 8.12 26.33 4.15
C LEU A 47 9.31 25.39 4.39
N THR A 48 9.88 25.39 5.60
CA THR A 48 11.14 24.69 5.89
C THR A 48 11.21 24.21 7.34
N TRP A 49 11.85 23.07 7.58
CA TRP A 49 12.29 22.67 8.91
C TRP A 49 13.59 23.36 9.29
N THR A 50 13.89 23.44 10.59
CA THR A 50 15.18 23.89 11.11
C THR A 50 15.59 23.00 12.27
N PRO A 51 16.88 22.91 12.61
CA PRO A 51 17.34 22.17 13.80
C PRO A 51 16.60 22.60 15.08
N LYS A 52 16.31 23.91 15.23
CA LYS A 52 15.49 24.42 16.33
C LYS A 52 14.06 23.88 16.35
N ARG A 53 13.41 23.74 15.18
CA ARG A 53 12.06 23.17 15.08
C ARG A 53 12.07 21.67 15.41
N LEU A 54 13.09 20.93 14.97
CA LEU A 54 13.27 19.51 15.31
C LEU A 54 13.58 19.30 16.80
N ALA A 55 14.36 20.21 17.39
CA ALA A 55 14.65 20.25 18.83
C ALA A 55 13.49 20.76 19.68
N ARG A 56 12.41 21.29 19.08
CA ARG A 56 11.30 21.90 19.81
C ARG A 56 10.61 20.86 20.69
N ARG A 57 10.52 21.15 21.98
CA ARG A 57 9.91 20.27 22.99
C ARG A 57 8.45 20.63 23.22
N SER A 58 7.60 19.60 23.34
CA SER A 58 6.23 19.76 23.82
C SER A 58 6.21 20.26 25.28
N PRO A 59 5.34 21.21 25.66
CA PRO A 59 5.24 21.65 27.05
C PRO A 59 4.64 20.55 27.95
N GLN A 60 3.75 19.73 27.40
CA GLN A 60 3.06 18.63 28.09
C GLN A 60 3.48 17.27 27.52
N GLY A 61 3.27 16.21 28.31
CA GLY A 61 3.53 14.83 27.93
C GLY A 61 4.76 14.23 28.64
N GLU A 62 4.90 12.90 28.50
CA GLU A 62 6.06 12.15 28.97
C GLU A 62 7.26 12.36 28.05
N LEU A 63 8.45 12.01 28.54
CA LEU A 63 9.66 11.99 27.71
C LEU A 63 9.58 10.85 26.68
N PRO A 64 10.15 11.02 25.48
CA PRO A 64 10.82 12.23 24.98
C PRO A 64 9.83 13.28 24.42
N LYS A 65 10.16 14.56 24.62
CA LYS A 65 9.27 15.69 24.29
C LYS A 65 9.56 16.36 22.96
N SER A 66 10.80 16.28 22.47
CA SER A 66 11.20 16.83 21.17
C SER A 66 10.88 15.90 20.01
N ILE A 67 10.84 16.44 18.79
CA ILE A 67 10.65 15.63 17.58
C ILE A 67 11.86 14.71 17.39
N VAL A 68 13.07 15.27 17.48
CA VAL A 68 14.31 14.50 17.38
C VAL A 68 14.43 13.46 18.49
N GLY A 69 14.00 13.77 19.72
CA GLY A 69 13.98 12.83 20.83
C GLY A 69 13.00 11.67 20.61
N LYS A 70 11.84 11.93 20.01
CA LYS A 70 10.89 10.86 19.64
C LYS A 70 11.46 9.93 18.56
N ALA A 71 12.18 10.46 17.58
CA ALA A 71 12.90 9.64 16.61
C ALA A 71 14.03 8.82 17.27
N TYR A 72 14.79 9.45 18.17
CA TYR A 72 15.88 8.79 18.91
C TYR A 72 15.41 7.75 19.92
N TYR A 73 14.18 7.85 20.42
CA TYR A 73 13.60 6.87 21.36
C TYR A 73 13.80 5.43 20.90
N ASN A 74 13.60 5.15 19.61
CA ASN A 74 13.78 3.81 19.08
C ASN A 74 15.24 3.40 19.09
N VAL A 75 16.17 4.30 18.75
CA VAL A 75 17.63 4.06 18.84
C VAL A 75 18.00 3.64 20.26
N ALA A 76 17.55 4.40 21.25
CA ALA A 76 17.78 4.10 22.66
C ALA A 76 17.11 2.78 23.11
N GLN A 77 15.99 2.40 22.49
CA GLN A 77 15.23 1.22 22.89
C GLN A 77 15.75 -0.09 22.26
N PHE A 78 16.05 -0.11 20.96
CA PHE A 78 16.43 -1.33 20.24
C PHE A 78 17.94 -1.44 19.99
N GLY A 79 18.71 -0.38 20.27
CA GLY A 79 20.18 -0.43 20.31
C GLY A 79 20.84 -0.80 18.98
N PRO A 80 21.82 -1.74 18.98
CA PRO A 80 22.76 -1.94 17.86
C PRO A 80 22.13 -2.50 16.58
N GLU A 81 20.90 -3.02 16.63
CA GLU A 81 20.20 -3.55 15.46
C GLU A 81 19.67 -2.43 14.55
N ILE A 82 19.63 -1.18 15.04
CA ILE A 82 19.14 -0.05 14.29
C ILE A 82 20.20 0.48 13.33
N ARG A 83 19.79 0.60 12.07
CA ARG A 83 20.57 1.32 11.05
C ARG A 83 20.17 2.77 10.94
N ARG A 84 18.91 3.08 11.25
CA ARG A 84 18.35 4.41 11.00
C ARG A 84 17.14 4.72 11.85
N ALA A 85 17.09 5.95 12.34
CA ALA A 85 15.88 6.60 12.80
C ALA A 85 15.72 7.92 12.03
N SER A 86 14.81 7.92 11.06
CA SER A 86 14.65 9.02 10.11
C SER A 86 13.36 9.80 10.32
N ILE A 87 13.47 11.12 10.25
CA ILE A 87 12.34 12.04 10.17
C ILE A 87 12.07 12.33 8.69
N LEU A 88 10.93 11.86 8.18
CA LEU A 88 10.49 12.07 6.80
C LEU A 88 9.59 13.30 6.71
N SER A 89 9.81 14.17 5.72
CA SER A 89 9.00 15.38 5.57
C SER A 89 8.83 15.79 4.10
N ASN A 90 7.69 16.42 3.80
CA ASN A 90 7.44 17.06 2.50
C ASN A 90 8.25 18.35 2.28
N ARG A 91 8.72 18.97 3.37
CA ARG A 91 9.47 20.24 3.37
C ARG A 91 10.96 20.01 3.63
N PRO A 92 11.85 20.84 3.04
CA PRO A 92 13.29 20.73 3.24
C PRO A 92 13.70 21.15 4.64
N LEU A 93 14.87 20.68 5.06
CA LEU A 93 15.55 21.15 6.26
C LEU A 93 16.47 22.30 5.87
N SER A 94 16.23 23.47 6.46
CA SER A 94 17.16 24.59 6.43
C SER A 94 18.18 24.40 7.54
N ALA A 95 19.40 23.99 7.17
CA ALA A 95 20.49 23.75 8.11
C ALA A 95 21.85 24.01 7.44
N THR A 96 22.88 24.14 8.26
CA THR A 96 24.26 24.35 7.81
C THR A 96 25.02 23.04 7.91
N LEU A 97 25.68 22.61 6.83
CA LEU A 97 26.56 21.43 6.87
C LEU A 97 27.89 21.78 7.53
N ALA A 98 28.60 20.78 8.07
CA ALA A 98 29.92 20.96 8.67
C ALA A 98 30.95 21.56 7.67
N THR A 99 30.79 21.28 6.38
CA THR A 99 31.64 21.78 5.30
C THR A 99 31.21 23.13 4.73
N ALA A 100 30.05 23.65 5.15
CA ALA A 100 29.45 24.86 4.60
C ALA A 100 29.59 26.07 5.54
N THR A 101 29.64 27.26 4.95
CA THR A 101 29.73 28.53 5.70
C THR A 101 28.37 29.19 5.96
N LYS A 102 27.31 28.71 5.29
CA LYS A 102 25.94 29.26 5.40
C LYS A 102 24.91 28.13 5.35
N SER A 103 23.75 28.39 5.94
CA SER A 103 22.61 27.49 5.88
C SER A 103 22.05 27.40 4.46
N ASP A 104 21.62 26.22 4.07
CA ASP A 104 20.97 25.95 2.79
C ASP A 104 19.72 25.08 2.99
N LEU A 105 18.89 24.96 1.96
CA LEU A 105 17.73 24.08 1.92
C LEU A 105 18.15 22.71 1.40
N HIS A 106 18.16 21.73 2.28
CA HIS A 106 18.54 20.36 1.94
C HIS A 106 17.37 19.58 1.33
N ASP A 107 17.62 19.01 0.15
CA ASP A 107 16.71 18.13 -0.57
C ASP A 107 17.32 16.72 -0.62
N GLY A 108 16.63 15.74 -0.04
CA GLY A 108 17.17 14.39 0.16
C GLY A 108 17.43 14.06 1.63
N GLU A 109 18.25 13.04 1.86
CA GLU A 109 18.62 12.55 3.18
C GLU A 109 19.85 13.28 3.73
N LEU A 110 19.82 13.59 5.03
CA LEU A 110 20.88 14.27 5.76
C LEU A 110 21.04 13.65 7.15
N SER A 111 22.26 13.27 7.54
CA SER A 111 22.53 12.84 8.91
C SER A 111 22.67 14.04 9.84
N VAL A 112 22.23 13.89 11.09
CA VAL A 112 22.51 14.90 12.13
C VAL A 112 24.01 15.11 12.31
N ALA A 113 24.82 14.06 12.12
CA ALA A 113 26.28 14.14 12.20
C ALA A 113 26.94 14.99 11.09
N ASP A 114 26.23 15.25 9.99
CA ASP A 114 26.76 16.06 8.87
C ASP A 114 26.54 17.57 9.08
N LEU A 115 25.78 17.95 10.09
CA LEU A 115 25.47 19.35 10.41
C LEU A 115 26.67 20.08 11.00
N CYS A 116 26.68 21.41 10.95
CA CYS A 116 27.68 22.20 11.66
C CYS A 116 27.49 22.09 13.18
N SER A 117 28.54 22.39 13.95
CA SER A 117 28.52 22.25 15.41
C SER A 117 27.38 23.00 16.09
N ALA A 118 27.02 24.20 15.63
CA ALA A 118 25.93 24.99 16.23
C ALA A 118 24.55 24.32 16.05
N ASP A 119 24.30 23.74 14.89
CA ASP A 119 23.06 23.03 14.58
C ASP A 119 23.02 21.67 15.29
N GLN A 120 24.15 20.95 15.35
CA GLN A 120 24.29 19.72 16.14
C GLN A 120 24.05 19.99 17.63
N ASP A 121 24.70 21.00 18.22
CA ASP A 121 24.56 21.35 19.63
C ASP A 121 23.10 21.66 20.00
N THR A 122 22.36 22.27 19.08
CA THR A 122 20.94 22.56 19.28
C THR A 122 20.12 21.27 19.42
N LEU A 123 20.40 20.27 18.59
CA LEU A 123 19.71 18.97 18.63
C LEU A 123 20.17 18.14 19.84
N ILE A 124 21.48 18.06 20.07
CA ILE A 124 22.10 17.30 21.17
C ILE A 124 21.58 17.80 22.53
N LYS A 125 21.52 19.12 22.76
CA LYS A 125 20.97 19.67 24.01
C LYS A 125 19.51 19.25 24.23
N SER A 126 18.73 19.12 23.16
CA SER A 126 17.35 18.65 23.24
C SER A 126 17.28 17.16 23.59
N LEU A 127 18.15 16.35 23.00
CA LEU A 127 18.29 14.92 23.30
C LEU A 127 18.75 14.69 24.74
N GLU A 128 19.79 15.37 25.20
CA GLU A 128 20.27 15.31 26.59
C GLU A 128 19.14 15.67 27.59
N ALA A 129 18.28 16.62 27.24
CA ALA A 129 17.14 17.01 28.07
C ALA A 129 15.96 16.02 28.02
N ASP A 130 15.87 15.20 26.96
CA ASP A 130 14.84 14.18 26.79
C ASP A 130 15.27 12.81 27.33
N PHE A 131 16.57 12.57 27.50
CA PHE A 131 17.15 11.32 27.99
C PHE A 131 18.08 11.58 29.18
N PRO A 132 17.53 11.97 30.36
CA PRO A 132 18.33 12.35 31.53
C PRO A 132 19.14 11.20 32.14
N THR A 133 18.79 9.95 31.83
CA THR A 133 19.51 8.74 32.26
C THR A 133 20.74 8.44 31.39
N GLY A 134 20.92 9.16 30.28
CA GLY A 134 22.06 9.01 29.38
C GLY A 134 21.65 9.09 27.92
N PHE A 135 22.50 9.76 27.13
CA PHE A 135 22.42 9.88 25.68
C PHE A 135 23.82 9.57 25.12
N ASP A 136 23.92 8.63 24.18
CA ASP A 136 25.17 8.38 23.47
C ASP A 136 25.26 9.30 22.24
N LYS A 137 26.27 10.17 22.23
CA LYS A 137 26.49 11.11 21.12
C LYS A 137 26.87 10.41 19.82
N THR A 138 27.42 9.20 19.88
CA THR A 138 27.78 8.43 18.69
C THR A 138 26.56 8.01 17.89
N ASP A 139 25.39 7.86 18.53
CA ASP A 139 24.14 7.52 17.86
C ASP A 139 23.61 8.63 16.93
N THR A 140 24.18 9.83 16.97
CA THR A 140 23.79 10.93 16.07
C THR A 140 23.97 10.56 14.60
N THR A 141 24.84 9.60 14.27
CA THR A 141 25.00 9.09 12.91
C THR A 141 23.78 8.30 12.43
N LEU A 142 23.00 7.72 13.34
CA LEU A 142 21.79 6.94 13.05
C LEU A 142 20.56 7.84 12.87
N LEU A 143 20.62 9.09 13.33
CA LEU A 143 19.54 10.06 13.21
C LEU A 143 19.63 10.79 11.87
N THR A 144 18.61 10.64 11.04
CA THR A 144 18.54 11.32 9.74
C THR A 144 17.28 12.17 9.59
N PHE A 145 17.38 13.21 8.78
CA PHE A 145 16.25 13.92 8.22
C PHE A 145 16.22 13.64 6.73
N GLN A 146 15.07 13.26 6.20
CA GLN A 146 14.91 13.05 4.77
C GLN A 146 13.73 13.86 4.25
N ARG A 147 14.01 14.77 3.31
CA ARG A 147 12.95 15.34 2.50
C ARG A 147 12.52 14.31 1.49
N VAL A 148 11.22 14.00 1.50
CA VAL A 148 10.58 13.29 0.41
C VAL A 148 9.55 14.24 -0.20
N PRO A 149 9.81 14.80 -1.39
CA PRO A 149 8.96 15.81 -1.99
C PRO A 149 7.61 15.18 -2.34
N PHE A 150 6.66 15.33 -1.42
CA PHE A 150 5.28 14.92 -1.60
C PHE A 150 4.40 16.14 -1.37
N ASP A 151 3.60 16.47 -2.37
CA ASP A 151 2.51 17.39 -2.15
C ASP A 151 1.35 16.64 -1.47
N LEU A 152 0.78 17.27 -0.43
CA LEU A 152 -0.25 16.69 0.40
C LEU A 152 -1.55 16.48 -0.39
N GLU A 153 -1.77 17.27 -1.44
CA GLU A 153 -2.95 17.19 -2.30
C GLU A 153 -2.80 16.09 -3.37
N SER A 154 -1.57 15.83 -3.83
CA SER A 154 -1.26 14.85 -4.89
C SER A 154 -0.64 13.53 -4.39
N TYR A 155 -0.71 13.24 -3.09
CA TYR A 155 -0.22 11.97 -2.53
C TYR A 155 -0.79 10.76 -3.27
N ARG A 156 -2.10 10.75 -3.52
CA ARG A 156 -2.77 9.65 -4.21
C ARG A 156 -2.23 9.46 -5.62
N SER A 157 -2.10 10.53 -6.40
CA SER A 157 -1.60 10.45 -7.78
C SER A 157 -0.14 10.03 -7.82
N THR A 158 0.68 10.46 -6.86
CA THR A 158 2.09 10.06 -6.77
C THR A 158 2.25 8.58 -6.50
N VAL A 159 1.52 8.04 -5.52
CA VAL A 159 1.56 6.59 -5.21
C VAL A 159 0.98 5.78 -6.36
N LEU A 160 -0.12 6.25 -6.98
CA LEU A 160 -0.67 5.60 -8.17
C LEU A 160 0.31 5.59 -9.33
N GLY A 161 1.03 6.68 -9.57
CA GLY A 161 2.08 6.75 -10.61
C GLY A 161 3.17 5.71 -10.38
N ARG A 162 3.65 5.57 -9.15
CA ARG A 162 4.62 4.53 -8.78
C ARG A 162 4.07 3.12 -8.98
N ILE A 163 2.81 2.90 -8.62
CA ILE A 163 2.13 1.62 -8.84
C ILE A 163 2.05 1.30 -10.34
N VAL A 164 1.63 2.26 -11.17
CA VAL A 164 1.57 2.08 -12.62
C VAL A 164 2.93 1.66 -13.16
N THR A 165 3.99 2.41 -12.83
CA THR A 165 5.36 2.09 -13.28
C THR A 165 5.80 0.72 -12.79
N MET A 166 5.63 0.41 -11.51
CA MET A 166 5.99 -0.90 -10.94
C MET A 166 5.23 -2.05 -11.62
N LEU A 167 3.92 -1.89 -11.85
CA LEU A 167 3.10 -2.93 -12.47
C LEU A 167 3.45 -3.11 -13.95
N GLU A 168 3.69 -2.02 -14.68
CA GLU A 168 4.13 -2.04 -16.08
C GLU A 168 5.48 -2.76 -16.25
N GLU A 169 6.42 -2.57 -15.30
CA GLU A 169 7.71 -3.28 -15.28
C GLU A 169 7.59 -4.79 -15.03
N LEU A 170 6.54 -5.22 -14.31
CA LEU A 170 6.27 -6.64 -14.08
C LEU A 170 5.59 -7.28 -15.29
N ASP A 171 4.54 -6.63 -15.79
CA ASP A 171 3.75 -7.03 -16.95
C ASP A 171 2.90 -5.82 -17.42
N PRO A 172 3.02 -5.35 -18.68
CA PRO A 172 2.21 -4.25 -19.20
C PRO A 172 0.70 -4.40 -18.97
N ASP A 173 0.18 -5.62 -18.95
CA ASP A 173 -1.26 -5.88 -18.72
C ASP A 173 -1.68 -5.54 -17.28
N PHE A 174 -0.74 -5.49 -16.34
CA PHE A 174 -1.03 -5.17 -14.95
C PHE A 174 -1.34 -3.68 -14.74
N VAL A 175 -1.02 -2.80 -15.69
CA VAL A 175 -1.35 -1.37 -15.58
C VAL A 175 -2.86 -1.16 -15.38
N ALA A 176 -3.69 -1.98 -16.02
CA ALA A 176 -5.15 -1.94 -15.89
C ALA A 176 -5.64 -2.12 -14.45
N VAL A 177 -4.84 -2.75 -13.57
CA VAL A 177 -5.19 -2.99 -12.17
C VAL A 177 -4.60 -2.01 -11.17
N SER A 178 -3.93 -0.95 -11.62
CA SER A 178 -3.25 -0.01 -10.73
C SER A 178 -4.17 0.60 -9.66
N SER A 179 -5.39 1.00 -10.02
CA SER A 179 -6.35 1.59 -9.06
C SER A 179 -6.93 0.56 -8.07
N PRO A 180 -7.40 -0.63 -8.52
CA PRO A 180 -7.76 -1.72 -7.61
C PRO A 180 -6.61 -2.16 -6.68
N PHE A 181 -5.39 -2.28 -7.21
CA PHE A 181 -4.22 -2.65 -6.42
C PHE A 181 -3.88 -1.60 -5.36
N TYR A 182 -3.93 -0.29 -5.69
CA TYR A 182 -3.78 0.79 -4.72
C TYR A 182 -4.77 0.67 -3.55
N THR A 183 -6.03 0.38 -3.84
CA THR A 183 -7.07 0.20 -2.81
C THR A 183 -6.78 -1.01 -1.92
N ALA A 184 -6.39 -2.14 -2.53
CA ALA A 184 -6.04 -3.35 -1.81
C ALA A 184 -4.81 -3.16 -0.92
N LEU A 185 -3.80 -2.43 -1.42
CA LEU A 185 -2.58 -2.10 -0.71
C LEU A 185 -2.85 -1.20 0.51
N LEU A 186 -3.72 -0.19 0.37
CA LEU A 186 -4.15 0.64 1.50
C LEU A 186 -4.93 -0.16 2.55
N SER A 187 -5.81 -1.07 2.13
CA SER A 187 -6.52 -1.96 3.06
C SER A 187 -5.56 -2.82 3.87
N ALA A 188 -4.60 -3.46 3.18
CA ALA A 188 -3.59 -4.30 3.83
C ALA A 188 -2.72 -3.50 4.81
N ALA A 189 -2.31 -2.27 4.45
CA ALA A 189 -1.60 -1.40 5.37
C ALA A 189 -2.47 -1.00 6.58
N GLY A 190 -3.76 -0.72 6.36
CA GLY A 190 -4.71 -0.44 7.44
C GLY A 190 -4.85 -1.60 8.42
N GLU A 191 -4.90 -2.84 7.93
CA GLU A 191 -4.96 -4.06 8.76
C GLU A 191 -3.72 -4.21 9.66
N CYS A 192 -2.56 -3.69 9.24
CA CYS A 192 -1.33 -3.70 10.04
C CYS A 192 -1.39 -2.74 11.25
N THR A 193 -2.23 -1.70 11.21
CA THR A 193 -2.28 -0.63 12.24
C THR A 193 -3.14 -0.97 13.48
N GLY A 194 -3.78 -2.15 13.50
CA GLY A 194 -4.77 -2.52 14.51
C GLY A 194 -4.20 -2.82 15.91
N ASN A 195 -2.91 -3.15 16.03
CA ASN A 195 -2.30 -3.51 17.30
C ASN A 195 -1.48 -2.36 17.89
N LYS A 196 -2.00 -1.71 18.95
CA LYS A 196 -1.39 -0.55 19.63
C LYS A 196 -0.48 -0.93 20.80
N THR A 197 -0.21 -2.22 20.99
CA THR A 197 0.62 -2.70 22.10
C THR A 197 2.06 -2.28 21.83
N LYS A 198 2.72 -1.59 22.78
CA LYS A 198 4.14 -1.24 22.64
C LYS A 198 4.98 -2.51 22.55
N SER A 199 5.88 -2.58 21.59
CA SER A 199 6.88 -3.65 21.49
C SER A 199 8.16 -3.16 22.14
N ALA A 200 8.67 -3.93 23.08
CA ALA A 200 9.90 -3.67 23.81
C ALA A 200 11.13 -4.20 23.05
N THR A 201 10.98 -5.28 22.27
CA THR A 201 12.09 -5.97 21.59
C THR A 201 11.87 -6.14 20.09
N VAL A 202 12.93 -6.46 19.36
CA VAL A 202 12.87 -6.71 17.91
C VAL A 202 12.07 -7.98 17.59
N GLU A 203 12.14 -9.01 18.41
CA GLU A 203 11.34 -10.23 18.24
C GLU A 203 9.84 -9.94 18.37
N GLU A 204 9.46 -9.04 19.28
CA GLU A 204 8.08 -8.61 19.41
C GLU A 204 7.61 -7.80 18.20
N LEU A 205 8.47 -6.96 17.62
CA LEU A 205 8.17 -6.27 16.36
C LEU A 205 7.94 -7.28 15.23
N ARG A 206 8.81 -8.28 15.07
CA ARG A 206 8.70 -9.30 14.00
C ARG A 206 7.41 -10.12 14.07
N ARG A 207 6.78 -10.24 15.24
CA ARG A 207 5.52 -10.98 15.42
C ARG A 207 4.27 -10.18 15.05
N ARG A 208 4.40 -8.89 14.77
CA ARG A 208 3.25 -8.05 14.42
C ARG A 208 2.75 -8.33 13.01
N VAL A 209 1.48 -7.99 12.79
CA VAL A 209 0.90 -7.96 11.45
C VAL A 209 1.66 -6.91 10.63
N ALA A 210 2.22 -7.35 9.52
CA ALA A 210 3.10 -6.55 8.69
C ALA A 210 2.81 -6.82 7.21
N LEU A 211 3.33 -5.93 6.37
CA LEU A 211 3.33 -6.08 4.93
C LEU A 211 4.73 -6.48 4.47
N ASP A 212 4.86 -7.71 3.98
CA ASP A 212 6.10 -8.25 3.41
C ASP A 212 6.03 -8.32 1.87
N ARG A 213 7.15 -8.70 1.26
CA ARG A 213 7.27 -8.88 -0.20
C ARG A 213 6.25 -9.89 -0.74
N GLU A 214 6.05 -11.00 -0.04
CA GLU A 214 5.14 -12.05 -0.48
C GLU A 214 3.67 -11.59 -0.42
N ALA A 215 3.30 -10.81 0.59
CA ALA A 215 1.99 -10.21 0.74
C ALA A 215 1.67 -9.26 -0.42
N ILE A 216 2.63 -8.42 -0.83
CA ILE A 216 2.46 -7.58 -2.02
C ILE A 216 2.28 -8.43 -3.28
N SER A 217 3.12 -9.46 -3.47
CA SER A 217 2.99 -10.37 -4.61
C SER A 217 1.62 -11.05 -4.66
N ARG A 218 1.12 -11.54 -3.52
CA ARG A 218 -0.22 -12.10 -3.38
C ARG A 218 -1.33 -11.09 -3.70
N LEU A 219 -1.16 -9.82 -3.33
CA LEU A 219 -2.11 -8.76 -3.67
C LEU A 219 -2.13 -8.50 -5.18
N ILE A 220 -0.98 -8.46 -5.84
CA ILE A 220 -0.89 -8.29 -7.31
C ILE A 220 -1.63 -9.43 -8.01
N VAL A 221 -1.29 -10.69 -7.70
CA VAL A 221 -1.93 -11.87 -8.29
C VAL A 221 -3.44 -11.87 -8.02
N ARG A 222 -3.86 -11.53 -6.80
CA ARG A 222 -5.28 -11.47 -6.43
C ARG A 222 -6.04 -10.41 -7.21
N VAL A 223 -5.45 -9.25 -7.46
CA VAL A 223 -6.13 -8.17 -8.18
C VAL A 223 -6.13 -8.45 -9.68
N GLN A 224 -5.04 -9.01 -10.20
CA GLN A 224 -4.94 -9.51 -11.58
C GLN A 224 -6.01 -10.56 -11.86
N SER A 225 -6.12 -11.60 -11.04
CA SER A 225 -7.12 -12.67 -11.25
C SER A 225 -8.56 -12.15 -11.20
N ARG A 226 -8.78 -10.96 -10.61
CA ARG A 226 -10.08 -10.28 -10.57
C ARG A 226 -10.33 -9.32 -11.73
N SER A 227 -9.29 -8.92 -12.47
CA SER A 227 -9.38 -7.96 -13.58
C SER A 227 -9.27 -8.59 -14.95
N LYS A 228 -8.47 -9.65 -15.06
CA LYS A 228 -8.20 -10.36 -16.31
C LYS A 228 -9.45 -10.98 -16.89
N ASN A 229 -10.50 -11.14 -16.10
CA ASN A 229 -11.72 -11.74 -16.61
C ASN A 229 -12.47 -10.71 -17.50
N LEU A 230 -13.17 -9.71 -16.96
CA LEU A 230 -14.11 -8.95 -17.80
C LEU A 230 -13.48 -8.20 -18.97
N VAL A 231 -12.33 -7.54 -18.83
CA VAL A 231 -11.79 -6.71 -19.93
C VAL A 231 -11.20 -7.56 -21.06
N GLU A 232 -10.57 -8.70 -20.74
CA GLU A 232 -9.90 -9.54 -21.73
C GLU A 232 -10.91 -10.36 -22.56
N TRP A 233 -11.94 -10.91 -21.92
CA TRP A 233 -12.96 -11.68 -22.66
C TRP A 233 -14.11 -10.84 -23.22
N TRP A 234 -14.29 -9.58 -22.78
CA TRP A 234 -15.42 -8.75 -23.26
C TRP A 234 -15.48 -8.61 -24.79
N PRO A 235 -14.37 -8.43 -25.53
CA PRO A 235 -14.41 -8.37 -26.99
C PRO A 235 -15.08 -9.61 -27.61
N ALA A 236 -14.77 -10.82 -27.14
CA ALA A 236 -15.39 -12.06 -27.64
C ALA A 236 -16.90 -12.10 -27.37
N VAL A 237 -17.32 -11.77 -26.14
CA VAL A 237 -18.75 -11.71 -25.77
C VAL A 237 -19.50 -10.63 -26.53
N ASN A 238 -18.85 -9.48 -26.76
CA ASN A 238 -19.39 -8.38 -27.55
C ASN A 238 -19.67 -8.82 -28.99
N ASP A 239 -18.73 -9.54 -29.60
CA ASP A 239 -18.85 -10.03 -30.97
C ASP A 239 -19.93 -11.11 -31.09
N GLU A 240 -20.03 -12.03 -30.12
CA GLU A 240 -21.14 -13.00 -30.04
C GLU A 240 -22.50 -12.31 -29.91
N LEU A 241 -22.64 -11.32 -29.02
CA LEU A 241 -23.89 -10.57 -28.84
C LEU A 241 -24.26 -9.78 -30.10
N ALA A 242 -23.27 -9.19 -30.78
CA ALA A 242 -23.48 -8.48 -32.03
C ALA A 242 -23.92 -9.44 -33.15
N ALA A 243 -23.28 -10.62 -33.26
CA ALA A 243 -23.65 -11.67 -34.20
C ALA A 243 -25.05 -12.22 -33.93
N ALA A 244 -25.47 -12.28 -32.66
CA ALA A 244 -26.83 -12.64 -32.24
C ALA A 244 -27.88 -11.53 -32.48
N GLY A 245 -27.50 -10.40 -33.10
CA GLY A 245 -28.40 -9.31 -33.46
C GLY A 245 -28.77 -8.38 -32.29
N VAL A 246 -28.05 -8.45 -31.17
CA VAL A 246 -28.27 -7.55 -30.02
C VAL A 246 -27.82 -6.14 -30.39
N ARG A 247 -28.65 -5.13 -30.13
CA ARG A 247 -28.33 -3.74 -30.50
C ARG A 247 -27.19 -3.21 -29.63
N ALA A 248 -26.33 -2.36 -30.19
CA ALA A 248 -25.17 -1.78 -29.49
C ALA A 248 -25.51 -1.17 -28.10
N MET A 249 -26.64 -0.45 -27.99
CA MET A 249 -27.10 0.11 -26.71
C MET A 249 -27.47 -0.96 -25.67
N GLN A 250 -27.98 -2.11 -26.10
CA GLN A 250 -28.28 -3.25 -25.22
C GLN A 250 -26.99 -3.96 -24.81
N ILE A 251 -26.05 -4.15 -25.73
CA ILE A 251 -24.71 -4.71 -25.44
C ILE A 251 -24.02 -3.87 -24.36
N GLN A 252 -24.04 -2.54 -24.49
CA GLN A 252 -23.45 -1.64 -23.50
C GLN A 252 -24.14 -1.74 -22.13
N ARG A 253 -25.47 -1.91 -22.10
CA ARG A 253 -26.21 -2.15 -20.85
C ARG A 253 -25.82 -3.48 -20.20
N ILE A 254 -25.66 -4.53 -20.98
CA ILE A 254 -25.20 -5.84 -20.50
C ILE A 254 -23.79 -5.69 -19.91
N LYS A 255 -22.88 -4.99 -20.59
CA LYS A 255 -21.52 -4.70 -20.08
C LYS A 255 -21.54 -4.07 -18.70
N ILE A 256 -22.33 -3.02 -18.54
CA ILE A 256 -22.47 -2.29 -17.28
C ILE A 256 -23.01 -3.21 -16.18
N ARG A 257 -24.00 -4.06 -16.50
CA ARG A 257 -24.54 -5.03 -15.53
C ARG A 257 -23.53 -6.12 -15.16
N CYS A 258 -22.73 -6.61 -16.12
CA CYS A 258 -21.62 -7.53 -15.83
C CYS A 258 -20.60 -6.88 -14.88
N MET A 259 -20.25 -5.61 -15.11
CA MET A 259 -19.37 -4.85 -14.21
C MET A 259 -20.00 -4.69 -12.82
N SER A 260 -21.28 -4.32 -12.73
CA SER A 260 -22.01 -4.21 -11.46
C SER A 260 -22.08 -5.53 -10.69
N TYR A 261 -22.26 -6.66 -11.38
CA TYR A 261 -22.25 -7.98 -10.76
C TYR A 261 -20.86 -8.34 -10.20
N VAL A 262 -19.82 -8.10 -10.99
CA VAL A 262 -18.43 -8.29 -10.58
C VAL A 262 -18.12 -7.44 -9.34
N ASP A 263 -18.55 -6.18 -9.33
CA ASP A 263 -18.35 -5.28 -8.18
C ASP A 263 -19.16 -5.72 -6.95
N ALA A 264 -20.38 -6.22 -7.12
CA ALA A 264 -21.17 -6.79 -6.03
C ALA A 264 -20.53 -8.07 -5.45
N ARG A 265 -19.99 -8.98 -6.30
CA ARG A 265 -19.19 -10.13 -5.86
C ARG A 265 -17.96 -9.67 -5.06
N ARG A 266 -17.26 -8.64 -5.55
CA ARG A 266 -16.07 -8.06 -4.90
C ARG A 266 -16.38 -7.46 -3.53
N ALA A 267 -17.55 -6.84 -3.38
CA ALA A 267 -18.01 -6.23 -2.13
C ALA A 267 -18.52 -7.25 -1.09
N GLY A 268 -18.57 -8.55 -1.44
CA GLY A 268 -19.13 -9.59 -0.57
C GLY A 268 -20.65 -9.49 -0.42
N ASP A 269 -21.34 -8.94 -1.44
CA ASP A 269 -22.79 -8.85 -1.44
C ASP A 269 -23.42 -10.24 -1.29
N ARG A 270 -24.39 -10.37 -0.38
CA ARG A 270 -25.01 -11.65 -0.05
C ARG A 270 -25.81 -12.22 -1.21
N THR A 271 -26.42 -11.36 -2.03
CA THR A 271 -27.19 -11.79 -3.20
C THR A 271 -26.26 -12.28 -4.30
N ALA A 272 -25.19 -11.54 -4.58
CA ALA A 272 -24.16 -11.93 -5.55
C ALA A 272 -23.45 -13.25 -5.14
N ALA A 273 -23.12 -13.42 -3.85
CA ALA A 273 -22.49 -14.65 -3.36
C ALA A 273 -23.40 -15.89 -3.50
N LYS A 274 -24.71 -15.75 -3.22
CA LYS A 274 -25.69 -16.83 -3.45
C LYS A 274 -25.80 -17.18 -4.93
N LEU A 275 -25.82 -16.15 -5.79
CA LEU A 275 -25.94 -16.32 -7.23
C LEU A 275 -24.70 -16.97 -7.83
N ASN A 276 -23.49 -16.53 -7.45
CA ASN A 276 -22.22 -17.15 -7.83
C ASN A 276 -22.21 -18.65 -7.48
N LYS A 277 -22.60 -19.01 -6.26
CA LYS A 277 -22.66 -20.42 -5.85
C LYS A 277 -23.67 -21.22 -6.69
N ALA A 278 -24.86 -20.68 -6.90
CA ALA A 278 -25.89 -21.35 -7.69
C ALA A 278 -25.47 -21.57 -9.16
N ILE A 279 -24.82 -20.57 -9.77
CA ILE A 279 -24.31 -20.68 -11.14
C ILE A 279 -23.13 -21.66 -11.19
N GLY A 280 -22.19 -21.63 -10.25
CA GLY A 280 -21.10 -22.59 -10.16
C GLY A 280 -21.59 -24.04 -10.01
N ASP A 281 -22.61 -24.27 -9.18
CA ASP A 281 -23.26 -25.57 -9.02
C ASP A 281 -23.94 -26.04 -10.33
N ALA A 282 -24.45 -25.12 -11.14
CA ALA A 282 -25.04 -25.43 -12.45
C ALA A 282 -23.98 -25.67 -13.53
N ILE A 283 -22.88 -24.90 -13.53
CA ILE A 283 -21.72 -25.09 -14.39
C ILE A 283 -21.11 -26.48 -14.17
N SER A 284 -20.90 -26.90 -12.92
CA SER A 284 -20.35 -28.23 -12.63
C SER A 284 -21.22 -29.40 -13.12
N LYS A 285 -22.51 -29.16 -13.35
CA LYS A 285 -23.48 -30.14 -13.88
C LYS A 285 -23.66 -30.05 -15.40
N THR A 286 -23.06 -29.05 -16.03
CA THR A 286 -23.16 -28.77 -17.46
C THR A 286 -21.78 -28.97 -18.09
N ALA A 287 -21.68 -29.68 -19.21
CA ALA A 287 -20.41 -29.86 -19.91
C ALA A 287 -20.02 -28.58 -20.71
N VAL A 288 -19.81 -27.46 -20.01
CA VAL A 288 -19.53 -26.15 -20.62
C VAL A 288 -18.13 -26.05 -21.23
N SER A 289 -17.19 -26.88 -20.78
CA SER A 289 -15.79 -26.89 -21.24
C SER A 289 -15.60 -27.35 -22.69
N GLY A 290 -16.66 -27.83 -23.34
CA GLY A 290 -16.66 -28.18 -24.76
C GLY A 290 -17.50 -27.25 -25.64
N MET A 291 -17.94 -26.11 -25.10
CA MET A 291 -18.73 -25.12 -25.82
C MET A 291 -17.83 -23.96 -26.26
N ASP A 292 -17.96 -23.52 -27.51
CA ASP A 292 -17.16 -22.42 -28.08
C ASP A 292 -17.85 -21.05 -27.94
N SER A 293 -19.08 -21.01 -27.40
CA SER A 293 -19.89 -19.80 -27.25
C SER A 293 -20.39 -19.64 -25.82
N VAL A 294 -20.18 -18.46 -25.24
CA VAL A 294 -20.72 -18.11 -23.92
C VAL A 294 -22.25 -18.03 -23.94
N LEU A 295 -22.83 -17.60 -25.06
CA LEU A 295 -24.29 -17.47 -25.19
C LEU A 295 -24.96 -18.84 -25.26
N GLU A 296 -24.35 -19.80 -25.94
CA GLU A 296 -24.82 -21.19 -25.95
C GLU A 296 -24.73 -21.82 -24.55
N ALA A 297 -23.61 -21.63 -23.86
CA ALA A 297 -23.45 -22.10 -22.49
C ALA A 297 -24.45 -21.43 -21.53
N ALA A 298 -24.76 -20.15 -21.73
CA ALA A 298 -25.77 -19.44 -20.97
C ALA A 298 -27.19 -19.97 -21.24
N VAL A 299 -27.49 -20.42 -22.46
CA VAL A 299 -28.76 -21.09 -22.75
C VAL A 299 -28.84 -22.44 -22.05
N ALA A 300 -27.77 -23.23 -22.06
CA ALA A 300 -27.72 -24.54 -21.40
C ALA A 300 -27.96 -24.43 -19.89
N LEU A 301 -27.35 -23.43 -19.23
CA LEU A 301 -27.50 -23.19 -17.80
C LEU A 301 -28.92 -22.82 -17.35
N LYS A 302 -29.75 -22.25 -18.24
CA LYS A 302 -31.15 -21.90 -17.90
C LYS A 302 -31.99 -23.13 -17.52
N GLY A 303 -31.60 -24.33 -17.97
CA GLY A 303 -32.25 -25.59 -17.60
C GLY A 303 -32.12 -25.98 -16.12
N HIS A 304 -31.23 -25.34 -15.37
CA HIS A 304 -30.96 -25.67 -13.96
C HIS A 304 -31.82 -24.91 -12.94
N GLY A 305 -32.83 -24.15 -13.39
CA GLY A 305 -33.76 -23.45 -12.48
C GLY A 305 -33.11 -22.30 -11.70
N LEU A 306 -32.11 -21.64 -12.30
CA LEU A 306 -31.48 -20.45 -11.74
C LEU A 306 -32.52 -19.33 -11.57
N VAL A 307 -32.44 -18.62 -10.43
CA VAL A 307 -33.43 -17.60 -10.05
C VAL A 307 -32.84 -16.21 -10.25
N GLU A 308 -33.68 -15.29 -10.74
CA GLU A 308 -33.33 -13.88 -10.89
C GLU A 308 -32.92 -13.28 -9.53
N PRO A 309 -31.77 -12.59 -9.44
CA PRO A 309 -31.36 -11.94 -8.19
C PRO A 309 -32.32 -10.81 -7.82
N ALA A 310 -32.52 -10.61 -6.52
CA ALA A 310 -33.19 -9.42 -5.98
C ALA A 310 -32.21 -8.21 -6.00
N SER A 311 -31.80 -7.78 -7.18
CA SER A 311 -30.88 -6.67 -7.42
C SER A 311 -31.37 -5.84 -8.61
N GLU A 312 -31.28 -4.51 -8.52
CA GLU A 312 -31.55 -3.61 -9.65
C GLU A 312 -30.30 -3.35 -10.51
N LEU A 313 -29.11 -3.68 -9.97
CA LEU A 313 -27.81 -3.30 -10.55
C LEU A 313 -27.27 -4.35 -11.53
N TYR A 314 -27.66 -5.60 -11.34
CA TYR A 314 -27.27 -6.73 -12.18
C TYR A 314 -28.42 -7.73 -12.25
N ASP A 315 -28.41 -8.55 -13.30
CA ASP A 315 -29.44 -9.54 -13.60
C ASP A 315 -28.80 -10.94 -13.72
N LEU A 316 -29.64 -11.97 -13.84
CA LEU A 316 -29.17 -13.34 -14.01
C LEU A 316 -28.31 -13.51 -15.27
N GLN A 317 -28.67 -12.82 -16.37
CA GLN A 317 -27.94 -12.91 -17.63
C GLN A 317 -26.50 -12.42 -17.48
N SER A 318 -26.30 -11.23 -16.91
CA SER A 318 -24.97 -10.65 -16.68
C SER A 318 -24.14 -11.47 -15.70
N ALA A 319 -24.77 -12.02 -14.66
CA ALA A 319 -24.09 -12.95 -13.75
C ALA A 319 -23.62 -14.21 -14.47
N MET A 320 -24.48 -14.84 -15.29
CA MET A 320 -24.14 -16.04 -16.04
C MET A 320 -23.00 -15.82 -17.02
N ILE A 321 -23.01 -14.70 -17.75
CA ILE A 321 -21.92 -14.34 -18.68
C ILE A 321 -20.60 -14.27 -17.92
N VAL A 322 -20.56 -13.60 -16.77
CA VAL A 322 -19.34 -13.46 -15.97
C VAL A 322 -18.83 -14.82 -15.49
N GLU A 323 -19.70 -15.62 -14.85
CA GLU A 323 -19.28 -16.92 -14.30
C GLU A 323 -18.90 -17.94 -15.38
N LEU A 324 -19.56 -17.92 -16.53
CA LEU A 324 -19.22 -18.79 -17.66
C LEU A 324 -17.88 -18.42 -18.27
N MET A 325 -17.65 -17.13 -18.51
CA MET A 325 -16.38 -16.71 -19.06
C MET A 325 -15.23 -17.05 -18.11
N GLU A 326 -15.42 -16.90 -16.79
CA GLU A 326 -14.42 -17.34 -15.78
C GLU A 326 -14.21 -18.86 -15.75
N ALA A 327 -15.18 -19.66 -16.18
CA ALA A 327 -15.09 -21.12 -16.20
C ALA A 327 -14.59 -21.69 -17.54
N MET A 328 -14.70 -20.92 -18.62
CA MET A 328 -14.33 -21.31 -19.98
C MET A 328 -12.91 -20.85 -20.36
N THR A 329 -12.35 -19.85 -19.67
CA THR A 329 -10.96 -19.39 -19.80
C THR A 329 -10.03 -20.08 -18.79
#